data_AF-A0A814QGT4-F1
#
_entry.id   AF-A0A814QGT4-F1
#
_cell.length_a   1.000
_cell.length_b   1.000
_cell.length_c   1.000
_cell.angle_alpha   90.00
_cell.angle_beta   90.00
_cell.angle_gamma   90.00
#
_symmetry.space_group_name_H-M   'P 1'
#
loop_
_entity.id
_entity.type
_entity.pdbx_description
1 polymer ?
#
loop_
_entity_poly.entity_id
_entity_poly.type
_entity_poly.pdbx_seq_one_letter_code
_entity_poly.pdbx_strand_id
1 'polypeptide(L)'
;MKKFSSGRGYANNIAQSGIRQSRAPYLAVQNNWNFGGNDLSNYVVNGYGACVEKCRNNIACKAFTLNKNTNVCYLKSGIGNGGYSASDGIAGYAGDYSVRFIRKPEWNLPGNDIMNTNNPLQVDSDGACASLCYLHGQCNSFSWNKNDRYCYLKNNIKDKYGEAYGSITSGILGLVLGYSVLAPGSSTYGDYHNFEYCPKGSWAYGFQQRVEKPQGSSDDTALNAIRLYCKKKDGTVTGSISSYDGLWGDWSPNVYCLENNQFMASAVLKIELVTIFEDATGVNDFKSRCRDTATGYTGNGLLQANNGGSWGDWTSEETCPKGTAICAISSKFDHDGGDDEGMTQASFICCSLDECPPI
;
A
#
# COMPACT_ATOMS: atom_id res chain seq x y z
N MET A 1 -28.06 28.25 -33.55
CA MET A 1 -27.65 28.22 -34.97
C MET A 1 -26.14 28.37 -35.06
N LYS A 2 -25.51 27.54 -35.91
CA LYS A 2 -24.16 27.63 -36.53
C LYS A 2 -22.88 27.37 -35.68
N LYS A 3 -22.40 26.14 -35.88
CA LYS A 3 -21.02 25.63 -36.12
C LYS A 3 -19.85 26.63 -36.07
N PHE A 4 -18.71 26.15 -35.55
CA PHE A 4 -17.41 26.28 -36.21
C PHE A 4 -16.56 25.01 -36.13
N SER A 5 -15.77 24.82 -37.17
CA SER A 5 -15.13 23.61 -37.67
C SER A 5 -13.61 23.60 -37.50
N SER A 6 -13.05 22.39 -37.36
CA SER A 6 -11.76 21.87 -37.85
C SER A 6 -10.59 22.83 -38.14
N GLY A 7 -9.43 22.54 -37.51
CA GLY A 7 -8.11 22.85 -38.04
C GLY A 7 -7.13 21.71 -37.71
N ARG A 8 -6.67 20.99 -38.75
CA ARG A 8 -5.51 20.08 -38.69
C ARG A 8 -4.25 20.88 -39.01
N GLY A 9 -3.17 20.68 -38.25
CA GLY A 9 -1.82 21.11 -38.58
C GLY A 9 -0.82 20.15 -37.95
N TYR A 10 -0.11 19.38 -38.78
CA TYR A 10 0.88 18.37 -38.44
C TYR A 10 2.25 19.01 -38.11
N ALA A 11 2.96 18.50 -37.10
CA ALA A 11 4.43 18.46 -37.06
C ALA A 11 4.95 17.34 -36.12
N ASN A 12 5.22 16.19 -36.74
CA ASN A 12 6.28 15.19 -36.52
C ASN A 12 6.95 14.99 -35.14
N ASN A 13 6.73 13.77 -34.62
CA ASN A 13 7.70 12.77 -34.15
C ASN A 13 9.05 13.24 -33.57
N ILE A 14 9.20 13.09 -32.26
CA ILE A 14 10.37 12.42 -31.68
C ILE A 14 9.87 11.24 -30.86
N ALA A 15 10.13 10.03 -31.35
CA ALA A 15 10.13 8.84 -30.52
C ALA A 15 11.32 8.94 -29.57
N GLN A 16 11.07 9.02 -28.27
CA GLN A 16 12.04 8.61 -27.26
C GLN A 16 11.39 7.58 -26.34
N SER A 17 11.85 6.35 -26.56
CA SER A 17 11.89 5.23 -25.64
C SER A 17 12.28 5.64 -24.21
N GLY A 18 11.70 4.95 -23.23
CA GLY A 18 12.35 4.75 -21.93
C GLY A 18 11.48 5.11 -20.74
N ILE A 19 10.83 4.08 -20.17
CA ILE A 19 10.49 3.97 -18.74
C ILE A 19 9.84 5.23 -18.13
N ARG A 20 8.50 5.35 -18.23
CA ARG A 20 7.74 6.29 -17.40
C ARG A 20 7.75 5.78 -15.95
N GLN A 21 8.73 6.22 -15.18
CA GLN A 21 8.90 5.89 -13.77
C GLN A 21 7.67 6.32 -12.96
N SER A 22 7.12 5.37 -12.23
CA SER A 22 6.06 5.46 -11.21
C SER A 22 6.35 6.56 -10.18
N ARG A 23 5.36 7.42 -9.84
CA ARG A 23 5.48 8.42 -8.77
C ARG A 23 4.24 8.40 -7.87
N ALA A 24 4.44 8.23 -6.55
CA ALA A 24 3.42 8.06 -5.49
C ALA A 24 2.84 9.41 -4.95
N PRO A 25 1.64 9.47 -4.29
CA PRO A 25 0.96 10.69 -3.80
C PRO A 25 1.37 11.11 -2.34
N TYR A 26 0.56 11.85 -1.55
CA TYR A 26 0.88 12.61 -0.29
C TYR A 26 1.57 11.84 0.87
N LEU A 27 2.07 12.54 1.89
CA LEU A 27 2.98 12.02 2.92
C LEU A 27 2.41 12.30 4.31
N ALA A 28 2.70 11.48 5.33
CA ALA A 28 2.57 11.97 6.70
C ALA A 28 3.59 13.10 6.88
N VAL A 29 3.10 14.33 6.88
CA VAL A 29 3.92 15.53 7.03
C VAL A 29 3.87 15.97 8.48
N GLN A 30 5.02 16.00 9.14
CA GLN A 30 5.15 16.55 10.47
C GLN A 30 5.66 17.97 10.39
N ASN A 31 4.79 18.92 10.74
CA ASN A 31 5.19 20.29 11.01
C ASN A 31 6.04 20.33 12.28
N ASN A 32 7.00 21.26 12.28
CA ASN A 32 7.94 21.46 13.36
C ASN A 32 8.82 20.22 13.64
N TRP A 33 9.20 19.52 12.57
CA TRP A 33 9.98 18.28 12.64
C TRP A 33 11.08 18.22 11.57
N ASN A 34 12.19 17.59 11.91
CA ASN A 34 13.31 17.34 11.00
C ASN A 34 13.76 15.89 11.06
N PHE A 35 13.85 15.23 9.90
CA PHE A 35 14.54 13.94 9.77
C PHE A 35 16.05 14.16 9.59
N GLY A 36 16.83 13.76 10.58
CA GLY A 36 18.29 13.82 10.52
C GLY A 36 18.91 12.69 9.68
N GLY A 37 19.97 13.02 8.95
CA GLY A 37 20.84 12.06 8.24
C GLY A 37 20.29 11.56 6.89
N ASN A 38 21.08 10.69 6.25
CA ASN A 38 20.76 10.02 4.98
C ASN A 38 20.39 10.96 3.82
N ASP A 39 20.95 12.17 3.81
CA ASP A 39 20.70 13.16 2.75
C ASP A 39 21.27 12.71 1.41
N LEU A 40 20.43 12.75 0.38
CA LEU A 40 20.76 12.47 -1.02
C LEU A 40 21.19 13.74 -1.75
N SER A 41 20.38 14.79 -1.61
CA SER A 41 20.57 16.07 -2.28
C SER A 41 19.71 17.15 -1.63
N ASN A 42 19.99 18.42 -1.94
CA ASN A 42 19.20 19.55 -1.48
C ASN A 42 18.83 20.50 -2.62
N TYR A 43 17.68 21.16 -2.49
CA TYR A 43 17.14 22.11 -3.46
C TYR A 43 16.46 23.27 -2.74
N VAL A 44 16.60 24.49 -3.27
CA VAL A 44 15.73 25.61 -2.86
C VAL A 44 14.40 25.46 -3.61
N VAL A 45 13.29 25.41 -2.89
CA VAL A 45 11.95 25.14 -3.44
C VAL A 45 10.90 26.08 -2.85
N ASN A 46 9.80 26.32 -3.57
CA ASN A 46 8.71 27.15 -3.05
C ASN A 46 7.67 26.29 -2.32
N GLY A 47 7.82 26.16 -1.00
CA GLY A 47 6.92 25.39 -0.15
C GLY A 47 7.14 23.88 -0.20
N TYR A 48 6.38 23.15 0.63
CA TYR A 48 6.60 21.71 0.83
C TYR A 48 6.15 20.88 -0.37
N GLY A 49 5.11 21.28 -1.11
CA GLY A 49 4.65 20.57 -2.31
C GLY A 49 5.75 20.43 -3.37
N ALA A 50 6.55 21.47 -3.59
CA ALA A 50 7.69 21.38 -4.49
C ALA A 50 8.82 20.48 -3.94
N CYS A 51 8.98 20.38 -2.62
CA CYS A 51 9.91 19.42 -2.00
C CYS A 51 9.47 17.97 -2.21
N VAL A 52 8.17 17.72 -2.04
CA VAL A 52 7.52 16.43 -2.33
C VAL A 52 7.80 15.98 -3.75
N GLU A 53 7.60 16.85 -4.74
CA GLU A 53 7.86 16.55 -6.14
C GLU A 53 9.32 16.16 -6.38
N LYS A 54 10.27 16.92 -5.81
CA LYS A 54 11.70 16.58 -5.93
C LYS A 54 11.97 15.18 -5.38
N CYS A 55 11.37 14.82 -4.25
CA CYS A 55 11.51 13.48 -3.69
C CYS A 55 10.90 12.41 -4.59
N ARG A 56 9.62 12.56 -4.99
CA ARG A 56 8.93 11.62 -5.90
C ARG A 56 9.70 11.39 -7.20
N ASN A 57 10.39 12.42 -7.68
CA ASN A 57 11.13 12.38 -8.94
C ASN A 57 12.49 11.69 -8.82
N ASN A 58 12.92 11.38 -7.60
CA ASN A 58 14.16 10.71 -7.30
C ASN A 58 13.86 9.32 -6.74
N ILE A 59 14.13 8.29 -7.53
CA ILE A 59 13.87 6.88 -7.16
C ILE A 59 14.56 6.43 -5.86
N ALA A 60 15.64 7.09 -5.47
CA ALA A 60 16.33 6.80 -4.21
C ALA A 60 15.71 7.53 -3.01
N CYS A 61 14.89 8.55 -3.24
CA CYS A 61 14.28 9.34 -2.18
C CYS A 61 13.12 8.60 -1.54
N LYS A 62 13.24 8.36 -0.22
CA LYS A 62 12.19 7.77 0.60
C LYS A 62 11.63 8.75 1.62
N ALA A 63 12.36 9.82 1.94
CA ALA A 63 11.92 10.87 2.86
C ALA A 63 12.49 12.24 2.50
N PHE A 64 11.95 13.30 3.10
CA PHE A 64 12.51 14.64 2.99
C PHE A 64 12.36 15.46 4.27
N THR A 65 13.07 16.58 4.33
CA THR A 65 12.77 17.68 5.25
C THR A 65 12.92 19.03 4.53
N LEU A 66 11.91 19.89 4.63
CA LEU A 66 11.95 21.28 4.20
C LEU A 66 12.21 22.19 5.39
N ASN A 67 13.17 23.11 5.25
CA ASN A 67 13.34 24.22 6.17
C ASN A 67 12.49 25.42 5.70
N LYS A 68 11.49 25.82 6.49
CA LYS A 68 10.54 26.91 6.20
C LYS A 68 11.19 28.29 6.10
N ASN A 69 12.29 28.51 6.81
CA ASN A 69 12.97 29.81 6.86
C ASN A 69 13.84 30.03 5.62
N THR A 70 14.50 28.97 5.15
CA THR A 70 15.46 29.03 4.03
C THR A 70 14.91 28.49 2.72
N ASN A 71 13.73 27.84 2.75
CA ASN A 71 13.14 27.13 1.63
C ASN A 71 14.01 26.00 1.07
N VAL A 72 14.98 25.50 1.86
CA VAL A 72 15.84 24.37 1.46
C VAL A 72 15.15 23.05 1.79
N CYS A 73 14.90 22.27 0.74
CA CYS A 73 14.40 20.91 0.76
C CYS A 73 15.57 19.92 0.72
N TYR A 74 15.65 19.05 1.71
CA TYR A 74 16.63 17.97 1.81
C TYR A 74 15.95 16.64 1.48
N LEU A 75 16.36 16.00 0.38
CA LEU A 75 15.90 14.66 -0.01
C LEU A 75 16.72 13.60 0.73
N LYS A 76 16.09 12.50 1.14
CA LYS A 76 16.69 11.48 2.02
C LYS A 76 16.40 10.07 1.54
N SER A 77 17.38 9.17 1.66
CA SER A 77 17.21 7.74 1.33
C SER A 77 16.56 6.91 2.45
N GLY A 78 16.37 7.51 3.61
CA GLY A 78 15.81 6.91 4.82
C GLY A 78 15.85 7.92 5.96
N ILE A 79 15.60 7.48 7.19
CA ILE A 79 15.69 8.34 8.38
C ILE A 79 16.78 7.82 9.32
N GLY A 80 17.47 8.73 10.02
CA GLY A 80 18.33 8.39 11.17
C GLY A 80 17.49 7.99 12.38
N ASN A 81 17.81 8.48 13.58
CA ASN A 81 17.14 8.10 14.85
C ASN A 81 15.69 8.66 15.02
N GLY A 82 14.85 8.65 13.98
CA GLY A 82 13.45 9.08 14.06
C GLY A 82 13.20 10.59 13.88
N GLY A 83 14.27 11.40 13.82
CA GLY A 83 14.17 12.85 13.69
C GLY A 83 14.03 13.57 15.03
N TYR A 84 13.91 14.89 14.99
CA TYR A 84 13.77 15.73 16.18
C TYR A 84 12.84 16.91 15.92
N SER A 85 12.24 17.44 16.99
CA SER A 85 11.42 18.63 16.91
C SER A 85 12.28 19.83 16.50
N ALA A 86 11.84 20.52 15.45
CA ALA A 86 12.52 21.67 14.88
C ALA A 86 11.45 22.62 14.33
N SER A 87 11.24 23.78 14.97
CA SER A 87 10.14 24.71 14.65
C SER A 87 10.13 25.21 13.20
N ASP A 88 11.27 25.14 12.51
CA ASP A 88 11.44 25.52 11.12
C ASP A 88 11.36 24.34 10.15
N GLY A 89 11.25 23.11 10.64
CA GLY A 89 11.20 21.89 9.82
C GLY A 89 9.79 21.49 9.41
N ILE A 90 9.67 20.98 8.19
CA ILE A 90 8.54 20.18 7.69
C ILE A 90 9.12 18.87 7.16
N ALA A 91 8.83 17.74 7.80
CA ALA A 91 9.37 16.43 7.41
C ALA A 91 8.27 15.51 6.86
N GLY A 92 8.59 14.64 5.91
CA GLY A 92 7.64 13.62 5.40
C GLY A 92 8.33 12.48 4.65
N TYR A 93 7.63 11.37 4.41
CA TYR A 93 8.12 10.23 3.62
C TYR A 93 7.31 9.86 2.37
N ALA A 94 8.01 9.56 1.27
CA ALA A 94 7.42 9.38 -0.05
C ALA A 94 6.91 7.94 -0.23
N GLY A 95 5.60 7.75 -0.06
CA GLY A 95 4.91 6.48 -0.25
C GLY A 95 4.35 5.87 1.05
N ASP A 96 3.43 4.92 0.89
CA ASP A 96 2.90 4.16 2.00
C ASP A 96 3.76 2.92 2.26
N TYR A 97 4.63 3.00 3.27
CA TYR A 97 5.48 1.89 3.67
C TYR A 97 4.84 0.99 4.72
N SER A 98 3.67 1.38 5.26
CA SER A 98 2.97 0.61 6.30
C SER A 98 2.58 -0.79 5.83
N VAL A 99 2.31 -0.93 4.53
CA VAL A 99 1.99 -2.20 3.84
C VAL A 99 3.05 -3.28 4.04
N ARG A 100 4.29 -2.90 4.34
CA ARG A 100 5.37 -3.86 4.55
C ARG A 100 5.30 -4.55 5.91
N PHE A 101 4.41 -4.13 6.79
CA PHE A 101 4.23 -4.68 8.12
C PHE A 101 2.95 -5.51 8.22
N ILE A 102 3.08 -6.68 8.84
CA ILE A 102 1.94 -7.43 9.34
C ILE A 102 1.54 -6.79 10.66
N ARG A 103 0.42 -6.09 10.64
CA ARG A 103 -0.11 -5.34 11.80
C ARG A 103 -1.06 -6.21 12.60
N LYS A 104 -1.01 -6.04 13.91
CA LYS A 104 -1.86 -6.72 14.87
C LYS A 104 -2.36 -5.69 15.90
N PRO A 105 -3.66 -5.35 15.86
CA PRO A 105 -4.28 -4.51 16.87
C PRO A 105 -4.30 -5.19 18.24
N GLU A 106 -4.42 -4.36 19.28
CA GLU A 106 -4.51 -4.76 20.68
C GLU A 106 -3.35 -5.66 21.14
N TRP A 107 -2.18 -5.43 20.55
CA TRP A 107 -1.02 -6.29 20.73
C TRP A 107 0.23 -5.46 20.90
N ASN A 108 0.87 -5.58 22.06
CA ASN A 108 2.09 -4.89 22.41
C ASN A 108 3.30 -5.80 22.21
N LEU A 109 4.36 -5.25 21.61
CA LEU A 109 5.68 -5.85 21.57
C LEU A 109 6.56 -5.17 22.64
N PRO A 110 6.86 -5.82 23.77
CA PRO A 110 7.67 -5.19 24.81
C PRO A 110 9.16 -5.10 24.43
N GLY A 111 9.77 -3.93 24.74
CA GLY A 111 11.21 -3.70 24.70
C GLY A 111 11.84 -3.60 23.30
N ASN A 112 13.18 -3.58 23.30
CA ASN A 112 14.05 -3.44 22.11
C ASN A 112 13.79 -2.16 21.28
N ASP A 113 13.39 -1.08 21.95
CA ASP A 113 13.19 0.21 21.34
C ASP A 113 14.52 0.81 20.87
N ILE A 114 14.56 1.26 19.62
CA ILE A 114 15.73 1.86 18.98
C ILE A 114 15.96 3.29 19.49
N MET A 115 14.88 3.97 19.85
CA MET A 115 14.90 5.38 20.22
C MET A 115 14.82 5.55 21.73
N ASN A 116 15.29 6.72 22.21
CA ASN A 116 15.23 7.07 23.62
C ASN A 116 13.77 7.17 24.08
N THR A 117 13.39 6.32 25.04
CA THR A 117 12.05 6.25 25.64
C THR A 117 11.62 7.55 26.33
N ASN A 118 12.56 8.48 26.58
CA ASN A 118 12.26 9.76 27.22
C ASN A 118 11.67 10.81 26.26
N ASN A 119 11.72 10.59 24.95
CA ASN A 119 11.08 11.46 23.95
C ASN A 119 10.56 10.63 22.76
N PRO A 120 9.49 9.84 22.95
CA PRO A 120 8.95 8.97 21.92
C PRO A 120 8.39 9.77 20.73
N LEU A 121 8.49 9.20 19.52
CA LEU A 121 7.89 9.81 18.33
C LEU A 121 6.38 9.87 18.49
N GLN A 122 5.76 11.00 18.17
CA GLN A 122 4.30 11.11 18.10
C GLN A 122 3.86 11.11 16.64
N VAL A 123 2.95 10.20 16.30
CA VAL A 123 2.34 10.07 14.96
C VAL A 123 0.86 9.77 15.10
N ASP A 124 0.05 10.25 14.16
CA ASP A 124 -1.41 10.18 14.28
C ASP A 124 -2.00 8.79 13.96
N SER A 125 -1.23 7.87 13.39
CA SER A 125 -1.67 6.49 13.11
C SER A 125 -0.56 5.46 13.24
N ASP A 126 -0.94 4.19 13.45
CA ASP A 126 -0.01 3.07 13.42
C ASP A 126 0.62 2.88 12.02
N GLY A 127 -0.08 3.25 10.95
CA GLY A 127 0.47 3.25 9.58
C GLY A 127 1.61 4.25 9.41
N ALA A 128 1.51 5.41 10.05
CA ALA A 128 2.60 6.36 10.11
C ALA A 128 3.79 5.81 10.91
N CYS A 129 3.53 5.15 12.04
CA CYS A 129 4.57 4.50 12.83
C CYS A 129 5.29 3.38 12.04
N ALA A 130 4.53 2.54 11.34
CA ALA A 130 5.04 1.50 10.46
C ALA A 130 5.93 2.07 9.35
N SER A 131 5.53 3.19 8.77
CA SER A 131 6.30 3.84 7.71
C SER A 131 7.63 4.39 8.23
N LEU A 132 7.63 5.02 9.41
CA LEU A 132 8.86 5.44 10.06
C LEU A 132 9.77 4.25 10.38
N CYS A 133 9.20 3.12 10.81
CA CYS A 133 9.98 1.89 11.00
C CYS A 133 10.64 1.45 9.68
N TYR A 134 9.91 1.36 8.57
CA TYR A 134 10.48 0.95 7.29
C TYR A 134 11.68 1.82 6.85
N LEU A 135 11.59 3.12 7.10
CA LEU A 135 12.60 4.10 6.71
C LEU A 135 13.82 4.08 7.62
N HIS A 136 13.66 3.57 8.84
CA HIS A 136 14.74 3.41 9.79
C HIS A 136 15.51 2.12 9.47
N GLY A 137 16.76 2.24 9.01
CA GLY A 137 17.54 1.12 8.49
C GLY A 137 17.83 -0.03 9.47
N GLN A 138 17.49 0.11 10.76
CA GLN A 138 17.62 -0.93 11.78
C GLN A 138 16.28 -1.42 12.35
N CYS A 139 15.15 -0.88 11.88
CA CYS A 139 13.84 -1.21 12.46
C CYS A 139 13.21 -2.42 11.75
N ASN A 140 12.69 -3.35 12.54
CA ASN A 140 12.06 -4.57 12.07
C ASN A 140 10.67 -4.82 12.68
N SER A 141 10.29 -4.03 13.67
CA SER A 141 8.94 -3.99 14.22
C SER A 141 8.64 -2.64 14.87
N PHE A 142 7.36 -2.38 15.13
CA PHE A 142 6.93 -1.18 15.84
C PHE A 142 5.80 -1.50 16.81
N SER A 143 5.60 -0.61 17.78
CA SER A 143 4.37 -0.53 18.58
C SER A 143 3.89 0.91 18.59
N TRP A 144 2.61 1.12 18.35
CA TRP A 144 1.99 2.44 18.37
C TRP A 144 0.80 2.44 19.33
N ASN A 145 0.74 3.44 20.22
CA ASN A 145 -0.34 3.59 21.18
C ASN A 145 -1.30 4.69 20.72
N LYS A 146 -2.57 4.34 20.51
CA LYS A 146 -3.60 5.26 20.02
C LYS A 146 -3.98 6.36 21.01
N ASN A 147 -3.74 6.16 22.30
CA ASN A 147 -4.17 7.10 23.34
C ASN A 147 -3.23 8.30 23.47
N ASP A 148 -1.92 8.06 23.41
CA ASP A 148 -0.87 9.09 23.54
C ASP A 148 -0.17 9.41 22.21
N ARG A 149 -0.50 8.65 21.15
CA ARG A 149 0.08 8.73 19.80
C ARG A 149 1.56 8.34 19.74
N TYR A 150 2.09 7.69 20.77
CA TYR A 150 3.49 7.29 20.82
C TYR A 150 3.79 6.12 19.89
N CYS A 151 4.85 6.29 19.10
CA CYS A 151 5.41 5.33 18.16
C CYS A 151 6.78 4.86 18.65
N TYR A 152 6.89 3.56 18.85
CA TYR A 152 8.06 2.88 19.36
C TYR A 152 8.65 1.97 18.28
N LEU A 153 9.74 2.42 17.65
CA LEU A 153 10.49 1.67 16.64
C LEU A 153 11.43 0.66 17.29
N LYS A 154 11.47 -0.57 16.80
CA LYS A 154 12.20 -1.69 17.43
C LYS A 154 13.11 -2.41 16.45
N ASN A 155 14.27 -2.86 16.93
CA ASN A 155 15.27 -3.58 16.12
C ASN A 155 15.34 -5.09 16.40
N ASN A 156 14.54 -5.61 17.32
CA ASN A 156 14.49 -7.04 17.61
C ASN A 156 13.13 -7.47 18.13
N ILE A 157 12.73 -8.70 17.81
CA ILE A 157 11.49 -9.34 18.26
C ILE A 157 11.91 -10.56 19.08
N LYS A 158 12.12 -10.35 20.38
CA LYS A 158 12.49 -11.43 21.30
C LYS A 158 11.32 -12.38 21.56
N ASP A 159 10.11 -11.82 21.69
CA ASP A 159 8.88 -12.57 21.91
C ASP A 159 7.89 -12.31 20.77
N LYS A 160 7.83 -13.23 19.80
CA LYS A 160 6.88 -13.18 18.67
C LYS A 160 5.41 -13.21 19.10
N TYR A 161 5.15 -13.47 20.39
CA TYR A 161 3.82 -13.66 20.94
C TYR A 161 3.26 -12.40 21.63
N GLY A 162 4.10 -11.43 22.00
CA GLY A 162 3.73 -10.16 22.62
C GLY A 162 2.71 -10.27 23.78
N GLU A 163 2.12 -9.15 24.16
CA GLU A 163 1.10 -9.08 25.22
C GLU A 163 -0.18 -8.40 24.71
N ALA A 164 -1.35 -8.86 25.16
CA ALA A 164 -2.61 -8.22 24.81
C ALA A 164 -2.72 -6.84 25.48
N TYR A 165 -2.93 -5.79 24.69
CA TYR A 165 -2.98 -4.41 25.18
C TYR A 165 -3.89 -3.53 24.30
N GLY A 166 -5.11 -3.24 24.77
CA GLY A 166 -6.22 -2.71 23.95
C GLY A 166 -6.01 -1.34 23.26
N SER A 167 -4.97 -0.58 23.63
CA SER A 167 -4.66 0.70 22.97
C SER A 167 -3.46 0.63 22.02
N ILE A 168 -2.76 -0.50 21.94
CA ILE A 168 -1.53 -0.63 21.15
C ILE A 168 -1.78 -1.46 19.89
N THR A 169 -1.37 -0.93 18.75
CA THR A 169 -1.19 -1.69 17.51
C THR A 169 0.29 -1.89 17.28
N SER A 170 0.74 -3.13 17.15
CA SER A 170 2.12 -3.43 16.77
C SER A 170 2.18 -4.06 15.39
N GLY A 171 3.32 -3.93 14.72
CA GLY A 171 3.53 -4.56 13.44
C GLY A 171 4.94 -5.12 13.31
N ILE A 172 5.06 -6.24 12.61
CA ILE A 172 6.33 -6.87 12.27
C ILE A 172 6.56 -6.75 10.77
N LEU A 173 7.76 -6.33 10.37
CA LEU A 173 8.13 -6.26 8.96
C LEU A 173 8.00 -7.65 8.33
N GLY A 174 7.18 -7.79 7.28
CA GLY A 174 6.83 -9.08 6.68
C GLY A 174 8.04 -9.92 6.28
N LEU A 175 9.11 -9.28 5.81
CA LEU A 175 10.38 -9.94 5.47
C LEU A 175 11.04 -10.67 6.66
N VAL A 176 10.86 -10.18 7.88
CA VAL A 176 11.36 -10.81 9.12
C VAL A 176 10.62 -12.12 9.40
N LEU A 177 9.39 -12.23 8.91
CA LEU A 177 8.54 -13.40 9.03
C LEU A 177 8.58 -14.28 7.76
N GLY A 178 9.44 -13.96 6.79
CA GLY A 178 9.56 -14.69 5.52
C GLY A 178 8.45 -14.39 4.50
N TYR A 179 7.64 -13.35 4.74
CA TYR A 179 6.56 -12.95 3.85
C TYR A 179 7.00 -11.90 2.84
N SER A 180 6.44 -12.00 1.64
CA SER A 180 6.48 -10.94 0.63
C SER A 180 5.10 -10.28 0.51
N VAL A 181 5.07 -8.95 0.42
CA VAL A 181 3.82 -8.19 0.27
C VAL A 181 3.75 -7.61 -1.13
N LEU A 182 2.62 -7.81 -1.81
CA LEU A 182 2.26 -7.10 -3.03
C LEU A 182 1.37 -5.92 -2.64
N ALA A 183 1.72 -4.71 -3.05
CA ALA A 183 0.95 -3.50 -2.77
C ALA A 183 0.91 -2.63 -4.04
N PRO A 184 0.26 -3.11 -5.12
CA PRO A 184 0.24 -2.42 -6.40
C PRO A 184 -0.27 -0.98 -6.26
N GLY A 185 0.43 -0.05 -6.89
CA GLY A 185 0.12 1.38 -6.82
C GLY A 185 0.57 2.01 -5.51
N SER A 186 0.12 3.24 -5.26
CA SER A 186 0.32 3.92 -3.99
C SER A 186 -0.84 4.87 -3.80
N SER A 187 -1.57 4.73 -2.71
CA SER A 187 -2.50 5.74 -2.25
C SER A 187 -2.12 6.21 -0.86
N THR A 188 -2.40 7.47 -0.60
CA THR A 188 -2.02 8.17 0.62
C THR A 188 -3.25 8.62 1.39
N TYR A 189 -4.42 8.21 0.90
CA TYR A 189 -5.72 8.48 1.46
C TYR A 189 -6.28 7.20 2.06
N GLY A 190 -6.85 7.32 3.26
CA GLY A 190 -7.38 6.19 4.01
C GLY A 190 -6.38 5.39 4.84
N ASP A 191 -6.92 4.46 5.60
CA ASP A 191 -6.18 3.49 6.42
C ASP A 191 -6.46 2.07 5.94
N TYR A 192 -5.46 1.20 6.09
CA TYR A 192 -5.65 -0.21 5.82
C TYR A 192 -6.46 -0.85 6.95
N HIS A 193 -7.44 -1.68 6.58
CA HIS A 193 -8.05 -2.63 7.50
C HIS A 193 -7.07 -3.75 7.87
N ASN A 194 -7.46 -4.63 8.79
CA ASN A 194 -6.64 -5.79 9.15
C ASN A 194 -6.47 -6.73 7.95
N PHE A 195 -5.33 -7.43 7.92
CA PHE A 195 -5.17 -8.54 6.99
C PHE A 195 -6.10 -9.68 7.37
N GLU A 196 -6.86 -10.14 6.38
CA GLU A 196 -7.62 -11.37 6.46
C GLU A 196 -6.86 -12.47 5.73
N TYR A 197 -6.73 -13.64 6.38
CA TYR A 197 -5.89 -14.74 5.94
C TYR A 197 -6.74 -15.93 5.50
N CYS A 198 -6.33 -16.56 4.41
CA CYS A 198 -6.88 -17.84 3.99
C CYS A 198 -6.74 -18.85 5.15
N PRO A 199 -7.72 -19.77 5.32
CA PRO A 199 -7.61 -20.83 6.31
C PRO A 199 -6.28 -21.58 6.24
N LYS A 200 -5.84 -22.13 7.37
CA LYS A 200 -4.53 -22.79 7.48
C LYS A 200 -4.27 -23.79 6.34
N GLY A 201 -3.15 -23.60 5.63
CA GLY A 201 -2.73 -24.47 4.54
C GLY A 201 -3.49 -24.25 3.22
N SER A 202 -4.13 -23.10 3.04
CA SER A 202 -4.78 -22.72 1.78
C SER A 202 -4.29 -21.38 1.24
N TRP A 203 -4.53 -21.16 -0.05
CA TRP A 203 -4.13 -19.98 -0.80
C TRP A 203 -5.27 -19.53 -1.70
N ALA A 204 -5.25 -18.25 -2.06
CA ALA A 204 -6.22 -17.65 -2.95
C ALA A 204 -6.09 -18.27 -4.34
N TYR A 205 -7.21 -18.71 -4.92
CA TYR A 205 -7.27 -19.26 -6.27
C TYR A 205 -8.30 -18.56 -7.15
N GLY A 206 -8.98 -17.56 -6.63
CA GLY A 206 -9.95 -16.77 -7.36
C GLY A 206 -10.44 -15.62 -6.52
N PHE A 207 -11.21 -14.74 -7.15
CA PHE A 207 -11.79 -13.60 -6.47
C PHE A 207 -13.13 -13.20 -7.08
N GLN A 208 -13.84 -12.35 -6.35
CA GLN A 208 -14.89 -11.49 -6.88
C GLN A 208 -14.62 -10.07 -6.40
N GLN A 209 -15.12 -9.08 -7.15
CA GLN A 209 -15.01 -7.68 -6.75
C GLN A 209 -16.37 -7.01 -6.71
N ARG A 210 -16.53 -6.07 -5.78
CA ARG A 210 -17.74 -5.26 -5.64
C ARG A 210 -17.48 -3.89 -6.24
N VAL A 211 -18.30 -3.49 -7.20
CA VAL A 211 -18.13 -2.22 -7.92
C VAL A 211 -19.48 -1.51 -7.98
N GLU A 212 -19.47 -0.21 -7.70
CA GLU A 212 -20.64 0.64 -7.88
C GLU A 212 -20.84 1.01 -9.35
N LYS A 213 -22.07 0.99 -9.83
CA LYS A 213 -22.39 1.36 -11.22
C LYS A 213 -22.50 2.88 -11.37
N PRO A 214 -22.27 3.43 -12.57
CA PRO A 214 -22.53 4.84 -12.85
C PRO A 214 -23.97 5.25 -12.49
N GLN A 215 -24.11 6.22 -11.59
CA GLN A 215 -25.36 6.81 -11.10
C GLN A 215 -25.65 8.19 -11.73
N GLY A 216 -24.82 8.75 -12.61
CA GLY A 216 -25.17 9.88 -13.46
C GLY A 216 -24.10 10.97 -13.60
N SER A 217 -24.21 12.05 -12.84
CA SER A 217 -23.32 13.24 -12.93
C SER A 217 -22.47 13.44 -11.67
N SER A 218 -22.26 12.38 -10.91
CA SER A 218 -21.53 12.32 -9.64
C SER A 218 -20.67 11.06 -9.66
N ASP A 219 -19.46 11.07 -9.10
CA ASP A 219 -18.39 10.08 -9.35
C ASP A 219 -18.87 8.62 -9.44
N ASP A 220 -18.58 8.01 -10.58
CA ASP A 220 -19.49 7.02 -11.17
C ASP A 220 -19.00 5.55 -11.19
N THR A 221 -17.81 5.17 -10.71
CA THR A 221 -17.46 3.73 -10.64
C THR A 221 -16.27 3.45 -9.72
N ALA A 222 -16.52 3.25 -8.42
CA ALA A 222 -15.47 2.86 -7.47
C ALA A 222 -15.57 1.37 -7.09
N LEU A 223 -14.42 0.70 -7.02
CA LEU A 223 -14.26 -0.61 -6.43
C LEU A 223 -14.41 -0.46 -4.91
N ASN A 224 -15.35 -1.19 -4.36
CA ASN A 224 -15.77 -1.11 -2.95
C ASN A 224 -15.27 -2.31 -2.13
N ALA A 225 -14.95 -3.44 -2.76
CA ALA A 225 -14.42 -4.62 -2.05
C ALA A 225 -13.79 -5.65 -2.98
N ILE A 226 -12.79 -6.38 -2.47
CA ILE A 226 -12.23 -7.57 -3.11
C ILE A 226 -12.38 -8.72 -2.13
N ARG A 227 -13.07 -9.79 -2.57
CA ARG A 227 -13.18 -11.04 -1.82
C ARG A 227 -12.38 -12.12 -2.51
N LEU A 228 -11.46 -12.74 -1.80
CA LEU A 228 -10.66 -13.85 -2.29
C LEU A 228 -11.29 -15.19 -1.90
N TYR A 229 -11.20 -16.17 -2.79
CA TYR A 229 -11.59 -17.56 -2.53
C TYR A 229 -10.35 -18.42 -2.33
N CYS A 230 -10.35 -19.24 -1.27
CA CYS A 230 -9.20 -20.00 -0.83
C CYS A 230 -9.40 -21.50 -1.05
N LYS A 231 -8.34 -22.20 -1.47
CA LYS A 231 -8.30 -23.67 -1.56
C LYS A 231 -6.93 -24.22 -1.17
N LYS A 232 -6.88 -25.51 -0.81
CA LYS A 232 -5.63 -26.25 -0.56
C LYS A 232 -5.01 -26.73 -1.87
N LYS A 233 -3.75 -27.20 -1.80
CA LYS A 233 -3.02 -27.82 -2.95
C LYS A 233 -3.75 -29.02 -3.57
N ASP A 234 -4.54 -29.74 -2.78
CA ASP A 234 -5.34 -30.88 -3.27
C ASP A 234 -6.65 -30.46 -3.98
N GLY A 235 -6.92 -29.15 -4.09
CA GLY A 235 -8.14 -28.60 -4.69
C GLY A 235 -9.29 -28.38 -3.70
N THR A 236 -9.15 -28.79 -2.43
CA THR A 236 -10.21 -28.60 -1.41
C THR A 236 -10.45 -27.12 -1.15
N VAL A 237 -11.64 -26.63 -1.46
CA VAL A 237 -12.07 -25.26 -1.13
C VAL A 237 -12.21 -25.12 0.38
N THR A 238 -11.61 -24.08 0.95
CA THR A 238 -11.60 -23.86 2.40
C THR A 238 -12.44 -22.69 2.86
N GLY A 239 -12.89 -21.83 1.94
CA GLY A 239 -13.71 -20.66 2.24
C GLY A 239 -13.31 -19.44 1.42
N SER A 240 -13.73 -18.26 1.91
CA SER A 240 -13.41 -16.97 1.31
C SER A 240 -13.03 -15.96 2.38
N ILE A 241 -12.22 -14.97 2.00
CA ILE A 241 -11.71 -13.91 2.87
C ILE A 241 -11.91 -12.55 2.22
N SER A 242 -12.13 -11.52 3.03
CA SER A 242 -12.31 -10.14 2.58
C SER A 242 -11.95 -9.23 3.74
N SER A 243 -11.03 -8.30 3.52
CA SER A 243 -10.59 -7.35 4.56
C SER A 243 -11.70 -6.36 4.93
N TYR A 244 -12.53 -6.00 3.95
CA TYR A 244 -13.76 -5.24 4.11
C TYR A 244 -14.66 -5.54 2.90
N ASP A 245 -15.93 -5.84 3.15
CA ASP A 245 -16.89 -6.22 2.09
C ASP A 245 -17.56 -5.03 1.39
N GLY A 246 -17.24 -3.80 1.82
CA GLY A 246 -17.88 -2.58 1.34
C GLY A 246 -19.35 -2.51 1.69
N LEU A 247 -19.95 -1.33 1.54
CA LEU A 247 -21.39 -1.14 1.74
C LEU A 247 -22.14 -1.04 0.40
N TRP A 248 -21.46 -0.60 -0.66
CA TRP A 248 -22.08 -0.17 -1.92
C TRP A 248 -21.66 -1.00 -3.14
N GLY A 249 -22.46 -0.91 -4.20
CA GLY A 249 -22.25 -1.60 -5.47
C GLY A 249 -22.65 -3.08 -5.48
N ASP A 250 -22.46 -3.70 -6.65
CA ASP A 250 -22.81 -5.09 -6.94
C ASP A 250 -21.55 -5.96 -7.03
N TRP A 251 -21.62 -7.17 -6.48
CA TRP A 251 -20.57 -8.17 -6.65
C TRP A 251 -20.55 -8.70 -8.09
N SER A 252 -19.35 -8.84 -8.64
CA SER A 252 -19.11 -9.53 -9.90
C SER A 252 -19.43 -11.02 -9.77
N PRO A 253 -19.64 -11.74 -10.89
CA PRO A 253 -19.43 -13.18 -10.91
C PRO A 253 -18.01 -13.53 -10.44
N ASN A 254 -17.86 -14.72 -9.86
CA ASN A 254 -16.57 -15.20 -9.38
C ASN A 254 -15.66 -15.54 -10.57
N VAL A 255 -14.38 -15.17 -10.46
CA VAL A 255 -13.34 -15.58 -11.40
C VAL A 255 -12.32 -16.46 -10.69
N TYR A 256 -11.97 -17.60 -11.29
CA TYR A 256 -11.13 -18.63 -10.67
C TYR A 256 -10.00 -19.08 -11.58
N CYS A 257 -8.88 -19.49 -10.98
CA CYS A 257 -7.88 -20.31 -11.63
C CYS A 257 -8.51 -21.65 -12.02
N LEU A 258 -8.30 -22.04 -13.28
CA LEU A 258 -8.98 -23.18 -13.91
C LEU A 258 -8.52 -24.52 -13.31
N GLU A 259 -7.23 -24.64 -13.01
CA GLU A 259 -6.63 -25.91 -12.58
C GLU A 259 -6.51 -26.01 -11.05
N ASN A 260 -6.57 -27.24 -10.54
CA ASN A 260 -6.47 -27.52 -9.09
C ASN A 260 -5.12 -27.10 -8.51
N ASN A 261 -4.04 -27.20 -9.29
CA ASN A 261 -2.67 -26.86 -8.91
C ASN A 261 -2.32 -25.37 -9.19
N GLN A 262 -3.31 -24.52 -9.49
CA GLN A 262 -3.10 -23.10 -9.75
C GLN A 262 -3.65 -22.21 -8.64
N PHE A 263 -2.88 -21.16 -8.32
CA PHE A 263 -3.22 -20.14 -7.32
C PHE A 263 -2.92 -18.74 -7.83
N MET A 264 -3.61 -17.75 -7.28
CA MET A 264 -3.36 -16.35 -7.53
C MET A 264 -1.95 -15.97 -7.07
N ALA A 265 -1.23 -15.26 -7.93
CA ALA A 265 0.19 -15.02 -7.69
C ALA A 265 0.67 -13.65 -8.19
N SER A 266 -0.23 -12.79 -8.62
CA SER A 266 0.05 -11.39 -8.92
C SER A 266 -1.13 -10.50 -8.53
N ALA A 267 -0.87 -9.20 -8.42
CA ALA A 267 -1.88 -8.20 -8.13
C ALA A 267 -1.65 -6.99 -9.02
N VAL A 268 -2.72 -6.51 -9.66
CA VAL A 268 -2.73 -5.30 -10.47
C VAL A 268 -4.02 -4.55 -10.19
N LEU A 269 -3.92 -3.27 -9.85
CA LEU A 269 -5.07 -2.40 -9.64
C LEU A 269 -5.21 -1.46 -10.83
N LYS A 270 -6.45 -1.12 -11.17
CA LYS A 270 -6.74 -0.02 -12.08
C LYS A 270 -7.09 1.19 -11.22
N ILE A 271 -6.28 2.22 -11.30
CA ILE A 271 -6.39 3.41 -10.47
C ILE A 271 -6.40 4.64 -11.36
N GLU A 272 -7.19 5.63 -11.00
CA GLU A 272 -7.10 6.92 -11.65
C GLU A 272 -5.88 7.68 -11.09
N LEU A 273 -4.84 7.79 -11.92
CA LEU A 273 -3.67 8.60 -11.63
C LEU A 273 -3.93 10.01 -12.11
N VAL A 274 -4.41 10.88 -11.23
CA VAL A 274 -4.64 12.26 -11.63
C VAL A 274 -3.29 13.00 -11.79
N THR A 275 -3.17 13.72 -12.89
CA THR A 275 -1.98 14.47 -13.27
C THR A 275 -1.72 15.60 -12.27
N ILE A 276 -0.63 15.51 -11.52
CA ILE A 276 0.15 16.56 -10.83
C ILE A 276 -0.55 17.62 -9.94
N PHE A 277 -1.89 17.72 -9.88
CA PHE A 277 -2.59 18.74 -9.09
C PHE A 277 -3.88 18.28 -8.39
N GLU A 278 -4.33 17.05 -8.58
CA GLU A 278 -5.59 16.53 -8.02
C GLU A 278 -5.41 15.07 -7.55
N ASP A 279 -6.29 14.62 -6.66
CA ASP A 279 -6.13 13.44 -5.82
C ASP A 279 -6.26 12.10 -6.58
N ALA A 280 -5.72 11.00 -6.03
CA ALA A 280 -5.97 9.66 -6.60
C ALA A 280 -7.40 9.23 -6.23
N THR A 281 -8.31 9.28 -7.19
CA THR A 281 -9.77 9.17 -7.04
C THR A 281 -10.31 7.73 -6.85
N GLY A 282 -9.49 6.82 -6.32
CA GLY A 282 -9.91 5.46 -5.96
C GLY A 282 -9.51 4.36 -6.96
N VAL A 283 -9.72 3.11 -6.52
CA VAL A 283 -9.49 1.89 -7.31
C VAL A 283 -10.77 1.58 -8.07
N ASN A 284 -10.65 1.28 -9.37
CA ASN A 284 -11.79 1.05 -10.25
C ASN A 284 -11.90 -0.40 -10.73
N ASP A 285 -10.80 -1.16 -10.70
CA ASP A 285 -10.78 -2.56 -11.15
C ASP A 285 -9.60 -3.31 -10.53
N PHE A 286 -9.71 -4.63 -10.42
CA PHE A 286 -8.65 -5.52 -9.96
C PHE A 286 -8.48 -6.70 -10.91
N LYS A 287 -7.22 -7.06 -11.17
CA LYS A 287 -6.88 -8.30 -11.86
C LYS A 287 -5.67 -8.97 -11.24
N SER A 288 -5.60 -10.26 -11.45
CA SER A 288 -4.54 -11.14 -10.96
C SER A 288 -4.18 -12.15 -12.05
N ARG A 289 -3.02 -12.81 -11.91
CA ARG A 289 -2.69 -14.00 -12.68
C ARG A 289 -2.60 -15.23 -11.78
N CYS A 290 -3.04 -16.33 -12.34
CA CYS A 290 -2.81 -17.65 -11.80
C CYS A 290 -1.39 -18.12 -12.11
N ARG A 291 -0.83 -18.89 -11.18
CA ARG A 291 0.44 -19.57 -11.34
C ARG A 291 0.27 -21.04 -11.05
N ASP A 292 0.76 -21.85 -11.97
CA ASP A 292 0.88 -23.28 -11.79
C ASP A 292 1.99 -23.60 -10.78
N THR A 293 1.66 -24.36 -9.75
CA THR A 293 2.58 -24.67 -8.65
C THR A 293 3.63 -25.73 -8.98
N ALA A 294 3.42 -26.53 -10.01
CA ALA A 294 4.37 -27.56 -10.45
C ALA A 294 5.45 -26.97 -11.38
N THR A 295 5.05 -26.05 -12.26
CA THR A 295 5.94 -25.47 -13.29
C THR A 295 6.40 -24.05 -12.95
N GLY A 296 5.73 -23.37 -12.03
CA GLY A 296 5.95 -21.96 -11.72
C GLY A 296 5.53 -21.00 -12.84
N TYR A 297 4.86 -21.50 -13.88
CA TYR A 297 4.46 -20.71 -15.05
C TYR A 297 3.19 -19.90 -14.77
N THR A 298 3.16 -18.64 -15.23
CA THR A 298 2.04 -17.68 -15.05
C THR A 298 1.27 -17.40 -16.34
N GLY A 299 1.59 -18.06 -17.46
CA GLY A 299 1.02 -17.72 -18.77
C GLY A 299 -0.43 -18.21 -18.96
N ASN A 300 -1.24 -17.34 -19.58
CA ASN A 300 -2.67 -17.47 -19.93
C ASN A 300 -3.69 -17.54 -18.77
N GLY A 301 -3.27 -17.60 -17.50
CA GLY A 301 -4.18 -17.62 -16.35
C GLY A 301 -4.64 -16.24 -15.87
N LEU A 302 -5.08 -15.33 -16.74
CA LEU A 302 -5.57 -14.01 -16.32
C LEU A 302 -6.93 -14.13 -15.61
N LEU A 303 -7.03 -13.56 -14.41
CA LEU A 303 -8.28 -13.38 -13.68
C LEU A 303 -8.66 -11.90 -13.69
N GLN A 304 -9.77 -11.57 -14.32
CA GLN A 304 -10.34 -10.23 -14.32
C GLN A 304 -11.86 -10.33 -14.34
N ALA A 305 -12.50 -9.64 -13.40
CA ALA A 305 -13.95 -9.56 -13.37
C ALA A 305 -14.48 -8.64 -14.48
N ASN A 306 -15.75 -8.80 -14.84
CA ASN A 306 -16.36 -8.09 -15.97
C ASN A 306 -17.15 -6.83 -15.56
N ASN A 307 -17.09 -6.41 -14.30
CA ASN A 307 -17.79 -5.24 -13.76
C ASN A 307 -16.83 -4.09 -13.38
N GLY A 308 -15.56 -4.15 -13.79
CA GLY A 308 -14.59 -3.10 -13.50
C GLY A 308 -14.89 -1.78 -14.20
N GLY A 309 -14.49 -0.67 -13.58
CA GLY A 309 -14.66 0.67 -14.12
C GLY A 309 -13.84 0.96 -15.37
N SER A 310 -14.35 1.86 -16.21
CA SER A 310 -13.68 2.24 -17.47
C SER A 310 -12.51 3.20 -17.25
N TRP A 311 -12.51 3.94 -16.14
CA TRP A 311 -11.55 5.00 -15.83
C TRP A 311 -10.27 4.50 -15.14
N GLY A 312 -9.18 5.23 -15.32
CA GLY A 312 -7.87 4.96 -14.73
C GLY A 312 -6.93 4.07 -15.55
N ASP A 313 -5.69 4.01 -15.08
CA ASP A 313 -4.60 3.22 -15.66
C ASP A 313 -4.28 2.01 -14.79
N TRP A 314 -3.83 0.93 -15.43
CA TRP A 314 -3.34 -0.24 -14.70
C TRP A 314 -1.97 0.04 -14.08
N THR A 315 -1.81 -0.32 -12.82
CA THR A 315 -0.50 -0.31 -12.16
C THR A 315 0.45 -1.33 -12.79
N SER A 316 1.75 -1.25 -12.45
CA SER A 316 2.68 -2.33 -12.75
C SER A 316 2.26 -3.61 -12.05
N GLU A 317 2.40 -4.75 -12.73
CA GLU A 317 2.08 -6.04 -12.15
C GLU A 317 3.10 -6.43 -11.06
N GLU A 318 2.63 -6.54 -9.82
CA GLU A 318 3.41 -7.09 -8.72
C GLU A 318 3.17 -8.59 -8.62
N THR A 319 4.24 -9.37 -8.53
CA THR A 319 4.18 -10.83 -8.63
C THR A 319 4.85 -11.47 -7.42
N CYS A 320 4.17 -12.44 -6.79
CA CYS A 320 4.74 -13.21 -5.69
C CYS A 320 6.04 -13.91 -6.10
N PRO A 321 7.05 -14.08 -5.21
CA PRO A 321 8.23 -14.89 -5.51
C PRO A 321 7.90 -16.31 -5.97
N LYS A 322 8.81 -16.98 -6.68
CA LYS A 322 8.63 -18.41 -7.03
C LYS A 322 8.45 -19.24 -5.75
N GLY A 323 7.60 -20.27 -5.81
CA GLY A 323 7.27 -21.10 -4.65
C GLY A 323 6.30 -20.45 -3.66
N THR A 324 5.73 -19.28 -3.96
CA THR A 324 4.74 -18.60 -3.12
C THR A 324 3.48 -18.22 -3.90
N ALA A 325 2.37 -18.05 -3.20
CA ALA A 325 1.07 -17.62 -3.74
C ALA A 325 0.34 -16.70 -2.76
N ILE A 326 -0.64 -15.93 -3.25
CA ILE A 326 -1.42 -15.01 -2.42
C ILE A 326 -2.21 -15.82 -1.38
N CYS A 327 -2.13 -15.42 -0.12
CA CYS A 327 -2.78 -16.08 1.01
C CYS A 327 -3.52 -15.11 1.94
N ALA A 328 -3.38 -13.80 1.77
CA ALA A 328 -4.05 -12.81 2.58
C ALA A 328 -4.33 -11.54 1.77
N ILE A 329 -5.29 -10.76 2.24
CA ILE A 329 -5.65 -9.45 1.68
C ILE A 329 -5.87 -8.44 2.81
N SER A 330 -5.44 -7.20 2.58
CA SER A 330 -5.84 -6.03 3.37
C SER A 330 -6.21 -4.90 2.41
N SER A 331 -7.39 -4.31 2.60
CA SER A 331 -7.90 -3.23 1.76
C SER A 331 -7.80 -1.89 2.50
N LYS A 332 -7.56 -0.82 1.74
CA LYS A 332 -7.39 0.55 2.24
C LYS A 332 -8.60 1.39 1.84
N PHE A 333 -9.22 2.05 2.82
CA PHE A 333 -10.40 2.88 2.65
C PHE A 333 -10.21 4.20 3.37
N ASP A 334 -10.87 5.23 2.86
CA ASP A 334 -10.96 6.52 3.53
C ASP A 334 -11.59 6.42 4.93
N HIS A 335 -11.21 7.32 5.84
CA HIS A 335 -11.54 7.29 7.27
C HIS A 335 -12.90 7.93 7.60
N ASP A 336 -13.61 8.51 6.65
CA ASP A 336 -14.89 9.16 6.94
C ASP A 336 -16.01 8.12 7.02
N GLY A 337 -16.15 7.50 8.21
CA GLY A 337 -17.16 6.51 8.60
C GLY A 337 -18.60 6.86 8.20
N GLY A 338 -18.91 6.68 6.92
CA GLY A 338 -19.99 7.35 6.21
C GLY A 338 -20.04 6.98 4.72
N ASP A 339 -21.02 7.54 4.03
CA ASP A 339 -21.64 7.13 2.77
C ASP A 339 -20.74 7.16 1.51
N ASP A 340 -19.48 7.60 1.62
CA ASP A 340 -18.58 7.91 0.48
C ASP A 340 -17.30 7.03 0.41
N GLU A 341 -17.28 5.87 1.08
CA GLU A 341 -16.08 5.02 1.23
C GLU A 341 -15.67 4.24 -0.05
N GLY A 342 -14.87 4.86 -0.92
CA GLY A 342 -14.18 4.19 -2.04
C GLY A 342 -12.88 3.50 -1.62
N MET A 343 -12.58 2.32 -2.19
CA MET A 343 -11.29 1.66 -1.94
C MET A 343 -10.16 2.44 -2.60
N THR A 344 -9.11 2.78 -1.86
CA THR A 344 -8.00 3.58 -2.35
C THR A 344 -6.77 2.73 -2.69
N GLN A 345 -6.64 1.55 -2.06
CA GLN A 345 -5.58 0.58 -2.34
C GLN A 345 -5.95 -0.81 -1.81
N ALA A 346 -5.24 -1.84 -2.27
CA ALA A 346 -5.25 -3.17 -1.67
C ALA A 346 -3.83 -3.73 -1.58
N SER A 347 -3.57 -4.53 -0.56
CA SER A 347 -2.31 -5.23 -0.34
C SER A 347 -2.54 -6.72 -0.11
N PHE A 348 -1.56 -7.53 -0.50
CA PHE A 348 -1.67 -8.98 -0.52
C PHE A 348 -0.40 -9.61 0.06
N ILE A 349 -0.54 -10.67 0.84
CA ILE A 349 0.61 -11.44 1.36
C ILE A 349 0.83 -12.67 0.48
N CYS A 350 2.08 -12.90 0.11
CA CYS A 350 2.55 -14.11 -0.53
C CYS A 350 3.07 -15.08 0.54
N CYS A 351 2.41 -16.23 0.67
CA CYS A 351 2.85 -17.32 1.55
C CYS A 351 3.55 -18.42 0.75
N SER A 352 4.52 -19.07 1.39
CA SER A 352 5.13 -20.30 0.87
C SER A 352 4.06 -21.32 0.51
N LEU A 353 4.27 -22.02 -0.60
CA LEU A 353 3.45 -23.17 -1.00
C LEU A 353 3.93 -24.44 -0.31
N ASP A 354 5.22 -24.54 0.02
CA ASP A 354 5.84 -25.76 0.54
C ASP A 354 5.79 -25.84 2.07
N GLU A 355 5.58 -24.70 2.71
CA GLU A 355 5.34 -24.61 4.14
C GLU A 355 3.87 -24.25 4.37
N CYS A 356 3.29 -24.80 5.43
CA CYS A 356 1.97 -24.37 5.86
C CYS A 356 2.08 -22.89 6.28
N PRO A 357 1.28 -21.96 5.71
CA PRO A 357 1.33 -20.56 6.09
C PRO A 357 1.28 -20.42 7.62
N PRO A 358 2.26 -19.76 8.25
CA PRO A 358 2.17 -19.42 9.66
C PRO A 358 0.97 -18.49 9.84
N ILE A 359 0.04 -18.87 10.70
CA ILE A 359 -1.07 -18.02 11.11
C ILE A 359 -0.51 -16.82 11.87
#